data_AF-X6C349-F1
#
_entry.id   AF-X6C349-F1
#
_cell.length_a   1.000
_cell.length_b   1.000
_cell.length_c   1.000
_cell.angle_alpha   90.00
_cell.angle_beta   90.00
_cell.angle_gamma   90.00
#
_symmetry.space_group_name_H-M   'P 1'
#
loop_
_entity.id
_entity.type
_entity.pdbx_description
1 polymer ?
#
loop_
_entity_poly.entity_id
_entity_poly.type
_entity_poly.pdbx_seq_one_letter_code
_entity_poly.pdbx_strand_id
1 'polypeptide(L)'
;MSNNHSGSCLCGAVRFQTRGPLRGVIYCHCSQCRKQSGHFYAATNVADGDITITGADNISWYESSSFAKRGFCKICGSVLFWKPGQDAYVSVLAGSFDNPTGLEGQCHIFVGDKGDYYTIDDGLPQFEKSTPTIKVAEE
;
A
#
# COMPACT_ATOMS: atom_id res chain seq x y z
N MET A 1 20.08 12.82 5.18
CA MET A 1 18.69 12.81 5.72
C MET A 1 18.43 11.41 6.22
N SER A 2 17.86 11.25 7.41
CA SER A 2 17.54 9.92 7.93
C SER A 2 16.41 9.32 7.10
N ASN A 3 16.70 8.25 6.34
CA ASN A 3 15.71 7.48 5.57
C ASN A 3 14.88 6.59 6.51
N ASN A 4 14.30 7.19 7.54
CA ASN A 4 13.46 6.50 8.51
C ASN A 4 12.09 7.16 8.49
N HIS A 5 11.05 6.35 8.31
CA HIS A 5 9.67 6.81 8.34
C HIS A 5 8.90 6.02 9.40
N SER A 6 8.02 6.69 10.13
CA SER A 6 7.10 6.06 11.06
C SER A 6 5.67 6.19 10.57
N GLY A 7 4.81 5.33 11.10
CA GLY A 7 3.39 5.41 10.85
C GLY A 7 2.62 4.49 11.76
N SER A 8 1.30 4.56 11.63
CA SER A 8 0.40 3.78 12.45
C SER A 8 -0.98 3.61 11.80
N CYS A 9 -1.76 2.67 12.31
CA CYS A 9 -3.20 2.66 12.07
C CYS A 9 -3.88 3.82 12.79
N LEU A 10 -5.13 4.13 12.42
CA LEU A 10 -5.91 5.24 12.99
C LEU A 10 -5.97 5.23 14.53
N CYS A 11 -6.14 4.06 15.14
CA CYS A 11 -6.22 3.93 16.61
C CYS A 11 -4.85 3.82 17.30
N GLY A 12 -3.74 3.79 16.55
CA GLY A 12 -2.38 3.64 17.10
C GLY A 12 -2.02 2.26 17.66
N ALA A 13 -2.93 1.27 17.62
CA ALA A 13 -2.69 -0.07 18.14
C ALA A 13 -1.69 -0.91 17.30
N VAL A 14 -1.51 -0.53 16.04
CA VAL A 14 -0.45 -1.01 15.15
C VAL A 14 0.40 0.19 14.78
N ARG A 15 1.71 0.08 15.04
CA ARG A 15 2.71 1.09 14.66
C ARG A 15 3.81 0.42 13.86
N PHE A 16 4.42 1.15 12.94
CA PHE A 16 5.57 0.65 12.19
C PHE A 16 6.65 1.71 12.04
N GLN A 17 7.87 1.24 11.83
CA GLN A 17 9.01 2.05 11.44
C GLN A 17 9.69 1.39 10.24
N THR A 18 10.01 2.18 9.23
CA THR A 18 10.80 1.75 8.07
C THR A 18 12.19 2.36 8.11
N ARG A 19 13.14 1.69 7.45
CA ARG A 19 14.50 2.17 7.21
C ARG A 19 14.82 2.11 5.72
N GLY A 20 15.76 2.92 5.29
CA GLY A 20 16.23 2.90 3.91
C GLY A 20 15.21 3.48 2.91
N PRO A 21 15.50 3.36 1.61
CA PRO A 21 14.68 3.97 0.57
C PRO A 21 13.31 3.30 0.48
N LEU A 22 12.28 4.13 0.31
CA LEU A 22 10.94 3.72 -0.05
C LEU A 22 10.74 3.88 -1.56
N ARG A 23 10.02 2.94 -2.19
CA ARG A 23 9.58 3.12 -3.59
C ARG A 23 8.65 4.35 -3.68
N GLY A 24 8.55 5.00 -4.84
CA GLY A 24 7.47 5.99 -5.08
C GLY A 24 6.07 5.41 -4.80
N VAL A 25 5.04 6.23 -4.73
CA VAL A 25 3.67 5.76 -4.46
C VAL A 25 3.04 5.26 -5.76
N ILE A 26 2.57 4.01 -5.77
CA ILE A 26 1.69 3.51 -6.84
C ILE A 26 0.25 3.69 -6.39
N TYR A 27 -0.57 4.22 -7.29
CA TYR A 27 -2.02 4.27 -7.15
C TYR A 27 -2.65 3.07 -7.87
N CYS A 28 -3.12 2.07 -7.12
CA CYS A 28 -3.76 0.88 -7.68
C CYS A 28 -5.28 1.01 -7.64
N HIS A 29 -5.89 0.96 -8.83
CA HIS A 29 -7.30 1.24 -9.04
C HIS A 29 -8.18 0.00 -9.11
N CYS A 30 -7.62 -1.22 -8.93
CA CYS A 30 -8.38 -2.46 -9.08
C CYS A 30 -9.49 -2.64 -8.04
N SER A 31 -10.46 -3.50 -8.33
CA SER A 31 -11.70 -3.64 -7.56
C SER A 31 -11.47 -4.11 -6.14
N GLN A 32 -10.43 -4.93 -5.90
CA GLN A 32 -10.04 -5.32 -4.55
C GLN A 32 -9.54 -4.12 -3.73
N CYS A 33 -8.75 -3.24 -4.34
CA CYS A 33 -8.28 -2.01 -3.70
C CYS A 33 -9.44 -1.06 -3.42
N ARG A 34 -10.33 -0.84 -4.41
CA ARG A 34 -11.56 -0.04 -4.27
C ARG A 34 -12.48 -0.52 -3.16
N LYS A 35 -12.76 -1.82 -3.13
CA LYS A 35 -13.66 -2.40 -2.13
C LYS A 35 -13.06 -2.40 -0.72
N GLN A 36 -11.74 -2.40 -0.58
CA GLN A 36 -11.11 -2.46 0.73
C GLN A 36 -10.81 -1.09 1.34
N SER A 37 -10.42 -0.08 0.56
CA SER A 37 -10.17 1.28 1.08
C SER A 37 -11.33 2.25 0.88
N GLY A 38 -12.31 1.91 0.02
CA GLY A 38 -13.34 2.84 -0.43
C GLY A 38 -12.90 3.75 -1.59
N HIS A 39 -11.64 3.66 -2.02
CA HIS A 39 -11.07 4.39 -3.17
C HIS A 39 -9.90 3.60 -3.76
N PHE A 40 -8.94 4.20 -4.47
CA PHE A 40 -7.74 3.43 -4.86
C PHE A 40 -6.83 3.12 -3.66
N TYR A 41 -5.87 2.21 -3.85
CA TYR A 41 -4.75 2.06 -2.91
C TYR A 41 -3.63 3.01 -3.31
N ALA A 42 -3.14 3.81 -2.37
CA ALA A 42 -1.88 4.52 -2.50
C ALA A 42 -0.84 3.78 -1.66
N ALA A 43 0.15 3.14 -2.28
CA ALA A 43 1.14 2.35 -1.54
C ALA A 43 2.57 2.58 -2.02
N THR A 44 3.50 2.60 -1.07
CA THR A 44 4.95 2.46 -1.28
C THR A 44 5.39 1.03 -0.97
N ASN A 45 6.65 0.68 -1.24
CA ASN A 45 7.25 -0.60 -0.85
C ASN A 45 8.48 -0.38 0.04
N VAL A 46 8.65 -1.29 0.99
CA VAL A 46 9.83 -1.42 1.85
C VAL A 46 10.28 -2.89 1.88
N ALA A 47 11.58 -3.14 1.96
CA ALA A 47 12.11 -4.49 2.12
C ALA A 47 11.67 -5.08 3.47
N ASP A 48 11.46 -6.40 3.53
CA ASP A 48 10.99 -7.06 4.76
C ASP A 48 11.94 -6.84 5.96
N GLY A 49 13.25 -6.82 5.71
CA GLY A 49 14.28 -6.57 6.74
C GLY A 49 14.36 -5.11 7.21
N ASP A 50 13.65 -4.21 6.53
CA ASP A 50 13.70 -2.78 6.77
C ASP A 50 12.41 -2.22 7.37
N ILE A 51 11.46 -3.08 7.75
CA ILE A 51 10.27 -2.69 8.50
C ILE A 51 10.23 -3.37 9.87
N THR A 52 9.95 -2.59 10.91
CA THR A 52 9.66 -3.09 12.25
C THR A 52 8.23 -2.73 12.61
N ILE A 53 7.45 -3.71 13.08
CA ILE A 53 6.04 -3.54 13.42
C ILE A 53 5.86 -3.80 14.92
N THR A 54 5.22 -2.86 15.60
CA THR A 54 4.76 -3.00 16.99
C THR A 54 3.25 -3.18 17.01
N GLY A 55 2.75 -4.12 17.84
CA GLY A 55 1.33 -4.45 17.91
C GLY A 55 0.85 -5.36 16.78
N ALA A 56 1.72 -6.23 16.25
CA ALA A 56 1.40 -7.13 15.15
C ALA A 56 0.20 -8.05 15.43
N ASP A 57 -0.07 -8.38 16.70
CA ASP A 57 -1.24 -9.18 17.10
C ASP A 57 -2.58 -8.50 16.79
N ASN A 58 -2.58 -7.17 16.67
CA ASN A 58 -3.74 -6.37 16.25
C ASN A 58 -3.93 -6.33 14.73
N ILE A 59 -3.07 -6.99 13.95
CA ILE A 59 -3.20 -7.10 12.50
C ILE A 59 -3.99 -8.37 12.15
N SER A 60 -5.00 -8.23 11.31
CA SER A 60 -5.60 -9.34 10.58
C SER A 60 -5.00 -9.42 9.19
N TRP A 61 -4.62 -10.62 8.78
CA TRP A 61 -4.15 -10.91 7.43
C TRP A 61 -5.24 -11.65 6.66
N TYR A 62 -5.65 -11.08 5.54
CA TYR A 62 -6.62 -11.69 4.62
C TYR A 62 -5.92 -12.10 3.33
N GLU A 63 -5.91 -13.39 3.05
CA GLU A 63 -5.43 -13.96 1.78
C GLU A 63 -6.40 -13.57 0.66
N SER A 64 -6.08 -12.47 -0.04
CA SER A 64 -6.96 -11.94 -1.10
C SER A 64 -6.83 -12.65 -2.43
N SER A 65 -5.74 -13.39 -2.61
CA SER A 65 -5.52 -14.31 -3.72
C SER A 65 -4.43 -15.30 -3.32
N SER A 66 -4.14 -16.27 -4.18
CA SER A 66 -2.97 -17.15 -4.02
C SER A 66 -1.64 -16.39 -4.08
N PHE A 67 -1.64 -15.16 -4.59
CA PHE A 67 -0.44 -14.35 -4.80
C PHE A 67 -0.11 -13.44 -3.62
N ALA A 68 -1.11 -12.87 -2.95
CA ALA A 68 -0.88 -11.85 -1.93
C ALA A 68 -1.97 -11.78 -0.86
N LYS A 69 -1.52 -11.34 0.32
CA LYS A 69 -2.36 -11.04 1.49
C LYS A 69 -2.40 -9.56 1.82
N ARG A 70 -3.49 -9.14 2.46
CA ARG A 70 -3.73 -7.77 2.92
C ARG A 70 -3.78 -7.72 4.44
N GLY A 71 -3.02 -6.79 5.03
CA GLY A 71 -2.94 -6.57 6.46
C GLY A 71 -3.73 -5.34 6.88
N PHE A 72 -4.66 -5.49 7.81
CA PHE A 72 -5.46 -4.38 8.35
C PHE A 72 -5.62 -4.48 9.86
N CYS A 73 -5.83 -3.34 10.52
CA CYS A 73 -6.02 -3.29 11.96
C CYS A 73 -7.39 -3.89 12.34
N LYS A 74 -7.39 -4.87 13.25
CA LYS A 74 -8.62 -5.51 13.79
C LYS A 74 -9.53 -4.54 14.56
N ILE A 75 -8.97 -3.43 15.04
CA ILE A 75 -9.67 -2.49 15.93
C ILE A 75 -10.32 -1.36 15.14
N CYS A 76 -9.55 -0.67 14.28
CA CYS A 76 -10.04 0.50 13.55
C CYS A 76 -10.25 0.27 12.05
N GLY A 77 -9.95 -0.93 11.53
CA GLY A 77 -10.14 -1.26 10.13
C GLY A 77 -9.14 -0.63 9.16
N SER A 78 -8.18 0.20 9.62
CA SER A 78 -7.16 0.79 8.73
C SER A 78 -6.43 -0.31 7.97
N VAL A 79 -6.44 -0.22 6.64
CA VAL A 79 -5.58 -1.05 5.79
C VAL A 79 -4.17 -0.50 5.86
N LEU A 80 -3.21 -1.36 6.17
CA LEU A 80 -1.82 -0.97 6.41
C LEU A 80 -0.87 -1.61 5.40
N PHE A 81 -1.12 -2.86 5.03
CA PHE A 81 -0.15 -3.65 4.30
C PHE A 81 -0.78 -4.42 3.12
N TRP A 82 0.00 -4.56 2.06
CA TRP A 82 -0.20 -5.59 1.04
C TRP A 82 1.13 -6.34 0.89
N LYS A 83 1.08 -7.67 0.94
CA LYS A 83 2.27 -8.52 1.01
C LYS A 83 2.16 -9.64 -0.03
N PRO A 84 2.99 -9.64 -1.08
CA PRO A 84 3.09 -10.80 -1.97
C PRO A 84 3.73 -11.98 -1.22
N GLY A 85 3.29 -13.20 -1.52
CA GLY A 85 3.76 -14.40 -0.82
C GLY A 85 5.22 -14.77 -1.11
N GLN A 86 5.72 -14.46 -2.30
CA GLN A 86 7.02 -14.94 -2.80
C GLN A 86 8.13 -13.86 -2.85
N ASP A 87 7.79 -12.57 -2.71
CA ASP A 87 8.79 -11.49 -2.80
C ASP A 87 9.18 -10.96 -1.41
N ALA A 88 10.43 -10.51 -1.25
CA ALA A 88 11.02 -10.03 0.01
C ALA A 88 10.74 -8.54 0.31
N TYR A 89 9.52 -8.07 0.01
CA TYR A 89 9.07 -6.71 0.36
C TYR A 89 7.63 -6.72 0.86
N VAL A 90 7.25 -5.65 1.56
CA VAL A 90 5.86 -5.34 1.90
C VAL A 90 5.50 -3.98 1.34
N SER A 91 4.31 -3.88 0.76
CA SER A 91 3.72 -2.60 0.41
C SER A 91 3.03 -1.99 1.62
N VAL A 92 3.34 -0.74 1.94
CA VAL A 92 2.75 0.01 3.05
C VAL A 92 1.85 1.10 2.49
N LEU A 93 0.62 1.21 2.99
CA LEU A 93 -0.34 2.21 2.54
C LEU A 93 0.18 3.61 2.94
N ALA A 94 0.37 4.48 1.94
CA ALA A 94 1.05 5.76 2.08
C ALA A 94 0.36 6.69 3.09
N GLY A 95 -0.98 6.63 3.19
CA GLY A 95 -1.76 7.42 4.14
C GLY A 95 -1.62 7.00 5.61
N SER A 96 -0.89 5.91 5.90
CA SER A 96 -0.62 5.46 7.28
C SER A 96 0.71 5.97 7.85
N PHE A 97 1.53 6.66 7.05
CA PHE A 97 2.76 7.30 7.53
C PHE A 97 2.48 8.63 8.23
N ASP A 98 3.32 8.96 9.21
CA ASP A 98 3.28 10.25 9.88
C ASP A 98 3.87 11.35 8.97
N ASN A 99 3.30 12.55 9.03
CA ASN A 99 3.79 13.69 8.26
C ASN A 99 5.03 14.34 8.92
N PRO A 100 5.97 14.88 8.11
CA PRO A 100 6.01 14.85 6.65
C PRO A 100 6.56 13.52 6.10
N THR A 101 5.91 12.97 5.06
CA THR A 101 6.34 11.69 4.47
C THR A 101 7.45 11.86 3.42
N GLY A 102 7.42 12.95 2.64
CA GLY A 102 8.29 13.13 1.47
C GLY A 102 8.05 12.15 0.33
N LEU A 103 6.95 11.38 0.37
CA LEU A 103 6.59 10.42 -0.66
C LEU A 103 5.93 11.12 -1.86
N GLU A 104 6.32 10.72 -3.07
CA GLU A 104 5.76 11.22 -4.33
C GLU A 104 5.06 10.11 -5.11
N GLY A 105 3.97 10.45 -5.79
CA GLY A 105 3.27 9.58 -6.73
C GLY A 105 4.14 9.22 -7.93
N GLN A 106 4.11 7.96 -8.35
CA GLN A 106 4.89 7.47 -9.48
C GLN A 106 4.01 7.15 -10.69
N CYS A 107 2.88 6.45 -10.51
CA CYS A 107 1.92 6.16 -11.57
C CYS A 107 0.59 5.60 -11.03
N HIS A 108 -0.38 5.48 -11.93
CA HIS A 108 -1.66 4.82 -11.73
C HIS A 108 -1.71 3.51 -12.52
N ILE A 109 -2.08 2.41 -11.87
CA ILE A 109 -2.27 1.10 -12.51
C ILE A 109 -3.70 0.63 -12.34
N PHE A 110 -4.15 -0.23 -13.27
CA PHE A 110 -5.54 -0.72 -13.35
C PHE A 110 -6.57 0.39 -13.55
N VAL A 111 -6.24 1.45 -14.30
CA VAL A 111 -7.20 2.55 -14.52
C VAL A 111 -8.42 2.12 -15.32
N GLY A 112 -8.34 1.04 -16.10
CA GLY A 112 -9.49 0.47 -16.81
C GLY A 112 -10.57 -0.07 -15.87
N ASP A 113 -10.21 -0.35 -14.62
CA ASP A 113 -11.14 -0.74 -13.57
C ASP A 113 -11.37 0.44 -12.58
N LYS A 114 -10.90 1.66 -12.82
CA LYS A 114 -11.07 2.75 -11.83
C LYS A 114 -12.54 3.03 -11.52
N GLY A 115 -12.79 3.69 -10.38
CA GLY A 115 -14.12 4.22 -10.10
C GLY A 115 -14.55 5.24 -11.16
N ASP A 116 -15.81 5.18 -11.57
CA ASP A 116 -16.42 6.07 -12.56
C ASP A 116 -16.78 7.46 -11.98
N TYR A 117 -16.62 7.65 -10.68
CA TYR A 117 -17.01 8.85 -9.93
C TYR A 117 -15.90 9.92 -9.78
N TYR A 118 -14.76 9.80 -10.48
CA TYR A 118 -13.66 10.79 -10.43
C TYR A 118 -12.74 10.72 -11.65
N THR A 119 -11.94 11.77 -11.85
CA THR A 119 -10.92 11.89 -12.90
C THR A 119 -9.51 11.87 -12.28
N ILE A 120 -8.52 11.39 -13.04
CA ILE A 120 -7.10 11.47 -12.67
C ILE A 120 -6.47 12.58 -13.51
N ASP A 121 -6.07 13.68 -12.86
CA ASP A 121 -5.60 14.93 -13.51
C ASP A 121 -4.24 15.43 -12.98
N ASP A 122 -3.50 14.60 -12.24
CA ASP A 122 -2.19 14.93 -11.67
C ASP A 122 -1.01 14.84 -12.67
N GLY A 123 -1.29 14.42 -13.91
CA GLY A 123 -0.28 14.28 -14.97
C GLY A 123 0.64 13.07 -14.83
N LEU A 124 0.43 12.19 -13.84
CA LEU A 124 1.22 10.97 -13.69
C LEU A 124 0.87 9.94 -14.76
N PRO A 125 1.80 9.03 -15.12
CA PRO A 125 1.52 7.95 -16.05
C PRO A 125 0.32 7.09 -15.58
N GLN A 126 -0.57 6.77 -16.51
CA GLN A 126 -1.75 5.94 -16.27
C GLN A 126 -1.70 4.68 -17.15
N PHE A 127 -1.93 3.51 -16.53
CA PHE A 127 -1.90 2.22 -17.19
C PHE A 127 -3.23 1.48 -17.01
N GLU A 128 -3.81 1.00 -18.11
CA GLU A 128 -5.09 0.25 -18.13
C GLU A 128 -5.07 -0.96 -17.19
N LYS A 129 -3.93 -1.65 -17.09
CA LYS A 129 -3.65 -2.76 -16.17
C LYS A 129 -2.36 -2.48 -15.38
N SER A 130 -1.70 -3.51 -14.83
CA SER A 130 -0.36 -3.38 -14.27
C SER A 130 0.73 -3.28 -15.35
N THR A 131 1.96 -3.02 -14.91
CA THR A 131 3.17 -3.02 -15.76
C THR A 131 4.05 -4.24 -15.44
N PRO A 132 4.97 -4.65 -16.34
CA PRO A 132 5.92 -5.74 -16.05
C PRO A 132 6.83 -5.48 -14.83
N THR A 133 7.03 -4.21 -14.46
CA THR A 133 7.87 -3.81 -13.33
C THR A 133 7.11 -3.74 -12.01
N ILE A 134 5.78 -3.72 -12.04
CA ILE A 134 4.93 -3.66 -10.85
C ILE A 134 4.19 -5.00 -10.71
N LYS A 135 4.75 -5.87 -9.88
CA LYS A 135 4.17 -7.18 -9.58
C LYS A 135 2.90 -7.03 -8.73
N VAL A 136 1.82 -7.65 -9.18
CA VAL A 136 0.50 -7.67 -8.55
C VAL A 136 -0.13 -9.03 -8.78
N ALA A 137 -1.23 -9.34 -8.09
CA ALA A 137 -2.00 -10.53 -8.44
C ALA A 137 -2.49 -10.39 -9.89
N GLU A 138 -2.18 -11.38 -10.73
CA GLU A 138 -2.90 -11.58 -11.99
C GLU A 138 -4.35 -11.91 -11.64
N GLU A 139 -5.30 -11.35 -12.41
CA GLU A 139 -6.75 -11.41 -12.17
C GLU A 139 -7.26 -12.78 -11.69
#